data_AF-A0A351X8P6-F1
#
_entry.id   AF-A0A351X8P6-F1
#
_cell.length_a   1.000
_cell.length_b   1.000
_cell.length_c   1.000
_cell.angle_alpha   90.00
_cell.angle_beta   90.00
_cell.angle_gamma   90.00
#
_symmetry.space_group_name_H-M   'P 1'
#
loop_
_entity.id
_entity.type
_entity.pdbx_description
1 polymer ?
#
loop_
_entity_poly.entity_id
_entity_poly.type
_entity_poly.pdbx_seq_one_letter_code
_entity_poly.pdbx_strand_id
1 'polypeptide(L)' 'MSKIRLNEDKQIVETIKEGLKKRGGYCPCRLEQTEDNRCMCKEFREQIADPDFEGYCHCMLY' A
#
# COMPACT_ATOMS: atom_id res chain seq x y z
N MET A 1 -1.86 13.78 -12.84
CA MET A 1 -1.22 12.46 -12.66
C MET A 1 -0.48 12.49 -11.35
N SER A 2 -1.15 12.09 -10.27
CA SER A 2 -0.54 11.98 -8.94
C SER A 2 0.50 10.86 -9.01
N LYS A 3 1.78 11.20 -8.88
CA LYS A 3 2.87 10.23 -9.00
C LYS A 3 2.91 9.40 -7.72
N ILE A 4 2.33 8.19 -7.78
CA ILE A 4 2.52 7.19 -6.73
C ILE A 4 4.03 6.97 -6.56
N ARG A 5 4.53 7.11 -5.33
CA ARG A 5 5.94 7.01 -5.01
C ARG A 5 6.11 6.11 -3.81
N LEU A 6 7.26 5.46 -3.69
CA LEU A 6 7.59 4.78 -2.44
C LEU A 6 7.82 5.81 -1.34
N ASN A 7 7.58 5.39 -0.10
CA ASN A 7 8.01 6.15 1.06
C ASN A 7 9.52 6.41 1.03
N GLU A 8 9.91 7.61 1.44
CA GLU A 8 11.31 8.05 1.51
C GLU A 8 12.11 7.25 2.55
N ASP A 9 11.43 6.76 3.60
CA ASP A 9 12.03 5.86 4.58
C ASP A 9 12.15 4.45 4.01
N LYS A 10 13.40 4.08 3.69
CA LYS A 10 13.74 2.76 3.15
C LYS A 10 13.43 1.62 4.12
N GLN A 11 13.53 1.82 5.43
CA GLN A 11 13.26 0.78 6.42
C GLN A 11 11.77 0.43 6.46
N ILE A 12 10.90 1.44 6.33
CA ILE A 12 9.45 1.22 6.18
C ILE A 12 9.18 0.44 4.90
N VAL A 13 9.75 0.85 3.77
CA VAL A 13 9.56 0.19 2.48
C VAL A 13 9.97 -1.29 2.54
N GLU A 14 11.13 -1.59 3.13
CA GLU A 14 11.62 -2.95 3.29
C GLU A 14 10.69 -3.78 4.18
N THR A 15 10.32 -3.24 5.35
CA THR A 15 9.44 -3.93 6.32
C THR A 15 8.09 -4.29 5.69
N ILE A 16 7.47 -3.37 4.95
CA ILE A 16 6.17 -3.63 4.31
C ILE A 16 6.32 -4.62 3.16
N LYS A 17 7.39 -4.53 2.33
CA LYS A 17 7.64 -5.49 1.25
C LYS A 17 7.86 -6.91 1.78
N GLU A 18 8.56 -7.06 2.90
CA GLU A 18 8.70 -8.35 3.56
C GLU A 18 7.35 -8.87 4.08
N GLY A 19 6.54 -8.00 4.69
CA GLY A 19 5.18 -8.33 5.12
C GLY A 19 4.31 -8.82 3.96
N LEU A 20 4.36 -8.14 2.81
CA LEU A 20 3.67 -8.54 1.59
C LEU A 20 4.15 -9.91 1.10
N LYS A 21 5.46 -10.15 1.06
CA LYS A 21 6.03 -11.44 0.64
C LYS A 21 5.56 -12.58 1.55
N LYS A 22 5.61 -12.38 2.87
CA LYS A 22 5.17 -13.38 3.87
C LYS A 22 3.67 -13.67 3.79
N ARG A 23 2.86 -12.68 3.38
CA ARG A 23 1.40 -12.79 3.24
C ARG A 23 0.94 -13.09 1.81
N GLY A 24 1.82 -13.49 0.89
CA GLY A 24 1.40 -13.85 -0.48
C GLY A 24 0.81 -12.68 -1.29
N GLY A 25 1.22 -11.45 -1.00
CA GLY A 25 0.78 -10.23 -1.68
C GLY A 25 -0.40 -9.50 -1.05
N TYR A 26 -0.98 -10.03 0.04
CA TYR A 26 -2.06 -9.35 0.79
C TYR A 26 -1.50 -8.32 1.78
N CYS A 27 -2.22 -7.20 1.98
CA CYS A 27 -1.78 -6.10 2.84
C CYS A 27 -1.37 -6.61 4.24
N PRO A 28 -0.18 -6.26 4.75
CA PRO A 28 0.19 -6.58 6.12
C PRO A 28 -0.65 -5.82 7.16
N CYS A 29 -1.29 -4.72 6.76
CA CYS A 29 -2.19 -3.93 7.59
C CYS A 29 -3.57 -4.56 7.84
N ARG A 30 -3.96 -5.58 7.08
CA ARG A 30 -5.31 -6.17 7.14
C ARG A 30 -5.23 -7.61 7.63
N LEU A 31 -6.17 -7.99 8.48
CA LEU A 31 -6.27 -9.36 8.99
C LEU A 31 -6.71 -10.33 7.88
N GLU A 32 -7.78 -9.98 7.17
CA GLU A 32 -8.40 -10.81 6.14
C GLU A 32 -7.64 -10.79 4.81
N GLN A 33 -7.46 -11.96 4.21
CA GLN A 33 -6.86 -12.13 2.88
C GLN A 33 -7.95 -12.18 1.81
N THR A 34 -8.45 -11.01 1.43
CA THR A 34 -9.43 -10.84 0.36
C THR A 34 -8.79 -10.13 -0.83
N GLU A 35 -9.40 -10.21 -2.01
CA GLU A 35 -8.91 -9.50 -3.20
C GLU A 35 -8.89 -7.98 -3.01
N ASP A 36 -9.82 -7.42 -2.22
CA ASP A 36 -9.80 -6.00 -1.85
C ASP A 36 -8.57 -5.61 -1.04
N ASN A 37 -8.00 -6.54 -0.28
CA ASN A 37 -6.81 -6.34 0.54
C ASN A 37 -5.50 -6.74 -0.18
N ARG A 38 -5.54 -7.23 -1.42
CA ARG A 38 -4.32 -7.50 -2.21
C ARG A 38 -3.64 -6.18 -2.54
N CYS A 39 -2.34 -6.06 -2.26
CA CYS A 39 -1.59 -4.82 -2.54
C CYS A 39 -1.46 -4.60 -4.05
N MET A 40 -1.76 -3.43 -4.62
CA MET A 40 -2.33 -2.23 -3.98
C MET A 40 -3.82 -2.41 -3.66
N CYS A 41 -4.18 -2.26 -2.38
CA CYS A 41 -5.54 -2.53 -1.91
C CYS A 41 -6.57 -1.62 -2.57
N LYS A 42 -7.82 -2.05 -2.58
CA LYS A 42 -8.94 -1.29 -3.16
C LYS A 42 -9.03 0.11 -2.57
N GLU A 43 -8.92 0.25 -1.26
CA GLU A 43 -8.93 1.55 -0.56
C GLU A 43 -7.88 2.51 -1.12
N PHE A 44 -6.63 2.07 -1.26
CA PHE A 44 -5.58 2.94 -1.79
C PHE A 44 -5.80 3.24 -3.27
N ARG A 45 -6.26 2.27 -4.07
CA ARG A 45 -6.61 2.48 -5.48
C ARG A 45 -7.73 3.52 -5.65
N GLU A 46 -8.68 3.56 -4.73
CA GLU A 46 -9.76 4.55 -4.72
C GLU A 46 -9.27 5.92 -4.26
N GLN A 47 -8.36 6.00 -3.29
CA GLN A 47 -7.72 7.26 -2.88
C GLN A 47 -6.94 7.92 -4.01
N ILE A 48 -6.06 7.17 -4.68
CA ILE A 48 -5.24 7.71 -5.78
C ILE A 48 -6.03 7.96 -7.08
N ALA A 49 -7.30 7.54 -7.13
CA ALA A 49 -8.21 7.91 -8.21
C ALA A 49 -8.67 9.38 -8.08
N ASP A 50 -8.59 9.95 -6.87
CA ASP A 50 -8.74 11.38 -6.65
C ASP A 50 -7.48 12.11 -7.15
N PRO A 51 -7.60 13.00 -8.16
CA PRO A 51 -6.47 13.73 -8.70
C PRO A 51 -5.82 14.68 -7.68
N ASP A 52 -6.54 15.05 -6.61
CA ASP A 52 -6.05 15.94 -5.55
C ASP A 52 -5.46 15.16 -4.37
N PHE A 53 -5.44 13.81 -4.43
CA PHE A 53 -4.82 13.01 -3.39
C PHE A 53 -3.30 13.23 -3.34
N GLU A 54 -2.85 13.66 -2.16
CA GLU A 54 -1.45 13.71 -1.78
C GLU A 54 -1.25 12.96 -0.47
N GLY A 55 -0.36 11.97 -0.47
CA GLY A 55 -0.05 11.23 0.74
C GLY A 55 0.35 9.79 0.47
N TYR A 56 0.47 9.03 1.55
CA TYR A 56 0.74 7.61 1.53
C TYR A 56 -0.53 6.80 1.85
N CYS A 57 -0.60 5.57 1.36
CA CYS A 57 -1.51 4.52 1.84
C CYS A 57 -1.35 4.28 3.35
N HIS A 58 -2.33 3.61 3.96
CA HIS A 58 -2.31 3.29 5.39
C HIS A 58 -1.05 2.54 5.87
N CYS A 59 -0.47 1.67 5.02
CA CYS A 59 0.77 0.95 5.32
C CYS A 59 2.03 1.80 5.24
N MET A 60 1.93 3.04 4.75
CA MET A 60 3.07 3.92 4.50
C MET A 60 4.05 3.35 3.47
N LEU A 61 3.61 2.52 2.52
CA LEU A 61 4.46 1.99 1.44
C LEU A 61 4.52 2.92 0.23
N TYR A 62 3.32 3.22 -0.29
CA TYR A 62 3.06 4.06 -1.45
C TYR A 62 2.29 5.29 -1.04
#